data_AF-R7FJQ8-F1
#
_entry.id   AF-R7FJQ8-F1
#
_cell.length_a   1.000
_cell.length_b   1.000
_cell.length_c   1.000
_cell.angle_alpha   90.00
_cell.angle_beta   90.00
_cell.angle_gamma   90.00
#
_symmetry.space_group_name_H-M   'P 1'
#
loop_
_entity.id
_entity.type
_entity.pdbx_description
1 polymer ?
#
loop_
_entity_poly.entity_id
_entity_poly.type
_entity_poly.pdbx_seq_one_letter_code
_entity_poly.pdbx_strand_id
1 'polypeptide(L)'
;MKKTFKNSKGITLVALVITIIILLILAGISISALTNTGIFQKAKDAKQKSEDAALDQNTKLDEYENELDKYLPKQNENSLAKAVKVGDYVAYKPDEPDNNALTTLKTNLKNYSGASDNTTNSAIARDTLSWRVLDVDETTGAVRLISAAPTSSKVTLRGYNGYNNAVKLLDDACSTLYNSKLATKVQNLKIEDIQDKMKTDYKKIDSNYGNRFTPSYKQYPSILTKEKEQKITVGQNTTTGTELDFSEQKTFENQTESKQADTLDVKYTFWYKTMSANDFDGENKEMYYKLFINNGSNYPTYWMSSRCVDANSVFADFFVRRVDSGNVSANYLCFSRGYEYSYVYAFRPCITLNSNVQVTSGNGTESTPFEIK
;
A
#
# COMPACT_ATOMS: atom_id res chain seq x y z
N MET A 1 79.38 -25.85 -17.00
CA MET A 1 77.93 -25.91 -17.30
C MET A 1 77.35 -24.50 -17.27
N LYS A 2 76.83 -24.01 -18.40
CA LYS A 2 76.10 -22.74 -18.54
C LYS A 2 74.71 -22.89 -17.89
N LYS A 3 74.33 -22.03 -16.94
CA LYS A 3 72.92 -21.84 -16.53
C LYS A 3 72.33 -20.69 -17.35
N THR A 4 71.36 -21.02 -18.17
CA THR A 4 70.49 -20.10 -18.93
C THR A 4 69.53 -19.40 -17.97
N PHE A 5 69.64 -18.08 -17.82
CA PHE A 5 68.56 -17.26 -17.27
C PHE A 5 67.60 -16.88 -18.42
N LYS A 6 66.33 -17.29 -18.29
CA LYS A 6 65.24 -16.96 -19.22
C LYS A 6 65.07 -15.43 -19.26
N ASN A 7 64.94 -14.87 -20.47
CA ASN A 7 64.61 -13.47 -20.73
C ASN A 7 63.36 -13.04 -19.95
N SER A 8 63.53 -12.29 -18.87
CA SER A 8 62.45 -11.48 -18.29
C SER A 8 62.50 -10.11 -18.95
N LYS A 9 61.56 -9.82 -19.85
CA LYS A 9 61.37 -8.47 -20.38
C LYS A 9 60.62 -7.67 -19.32
N GLY A 10 61.32 -6.82 -18.57
CA GLY A 10 60.69 -5.88 -17.64
C GLY A 10 59.90 -4.81 -18.38
N ILE A 11 58.70 -4.49 -17.89
CA ILE A 11 57.94 -3.32 -18.35
C ILE A 11 58.55 -2.07 -17.72
N THR A 12 58.75 -1.01 -18.51
CA THR A 12 59.16 0.29 -17.98
C THR A 12 57.97 0.98 -17.30
N LEU A 13 58.24 1.76 -16.24
CA LEU A 13 57.20 2.47 -15.49
C LEU A 13 56.34 3.35 -16.42
N VAL A 14 56.96 3.97 -17.43
CA VAL A 14 56.28 4.77 -18.44
C VAL A 14 55.29 3.93 -19.26
N ALA A 15 55.68 2.73 -19.69
CA ALA A 15 54.78 1.83 -20.42
C ALA A 15 53.61 1.38 -19.55
N LEU A 16 53.83 1.14 -18.25
CA LEU A 16 52.77 0.81 -17.30
C LEU A 16 51.76 1.96 -17.15
N VAL A 17 52.24 3.19 -16.97
CA VAL A 17 51.40 4.39 -16.81
C VAL A 17 50.54 4.64 -18.06
N ILE A 18 51.13 4.55 -19.26
CA ILE A 18 50.40 4.72 -20.53
C ILE A 18 49.31 3.64 -20.67
N THR A 19 49.63 2.40 -20.29
CA THR A 19 48.67 1.28 -20.35
C THR A 19 47.46 1.53 -19.43
N ILE A 20 47.69 2.04 -18.22
CA ILE A 20 46.61 2.37 -17.27
C ILE A 20 45.72 3.50 -17.82
N ILE A 21 46.31 4.54 -18.39
CA ILE A 21 45.55 5.66 -18.97
C ILE A 21 44.66 5.18 -20.13
N ILE A 22 45.19 4.36 -21.03
CA ILE A 22 44.43 3.79 -22.15
C ILE A 22 43.28 2.93 -21.63
N LEU A 23 43.51 2.10 -20.62
CA LEU A 23 42.47 1.27 -20.00
C LEU A 23 41.35 2.10 -19.36
N LEU A 24 41.70 3.21 -18.69
CA LEU A 24 40.71 4.11 -18.07
C LEU A 24 39.84 4.82 -19.12
N ILE A 25 40.43 5.25 -20.24
CA ILE A 25 39.69 5.88 -21.34
C ILE A 25 38.77 4.85 -22.01
N LEU A 26 39.27 3.65 -22.32
CA LEU A 26 38.44 2.58 -22.90
C LEU A 26 37.30 2.17 -21.97
N ALA A 27 37.56 2.07 -20.66
CA ALA A 27 36.54 1.78 -19.67
C ALA A 27 35.47 2.89 -19.64
N GLY A 28 35.87 4.16 -19.66
CA GLY A 28 34.95 5.30 -19.71
C GLY A 28 34.02 5.28 -20.92
N ILE A 29 34.56 5.01 -22.11
CA ILE A 29 33.78 4.92 -23.36
C ILE A 29 32.83 3.70 -23.33
N SER A 30 33.33 2.55 -22.85
CA SER A 30 32.55 1.30 -22.79
C SER A 30 31.40 1.40 -21.77
N ILE A 31 31.65 1.96 -20.59
CA ILE A 31 30.63 2.21 -19.55
C ILE A 31 29.59 3.20 -20.07
N SER A 32 30.02 4.28 -20.74
CA SER A 32 29.12 5.28 -21.32
C SER A 32 28.25 4.69 -22.44
N ALA A 33 28.80 3.80 -23.27
CA ALA A 33 28.03 3.07 -24.28
C ALA A 33 27.00 2.13 -23.64
N LEU A 34 27.37 1.42 -22.57
CA LEU A 34 26.46 0.55 -21.81
C LEU A 34 25.33 1.35 -21.13
N THR A 35 25.63 2.50 -20.52
CA THR A 35 24.62 3.35 -19.87
C THR A 35 23.67 4.00 -20.88
N ASN A 36 24.15 4.39 -22.06
CA ASN A 36 23.34 4.98 -23.13
C ASN A 36 22.37 4.00 -23.83
N THR A 37 22.50 2.69 -23.62
CA THR A 37 21.57 1.69 -24.19
C THR A 37 20.32 1.46 -23.34
N GLY A 38 20.27 2.01 -22.13
CA GLY A 38 19.19 1.76 -21.16
C GLY A 38 19.11 0.30 -20.70
N ILE A 39 20.12 -0.54 -20.96
CA ILE A 39 20.08 -1.98 -20.70
C ILE A 39 19.90 -2.31 -19.21
N PHE A 40 20.50 -1.51 -18.32
CA PHE A 40 20.32 -1.66 -16.87
C PHE A 40 18.90 -1.34 -16.42
N GLN A 41 18.28 -0.31 -17.01
CA GLN A 41 16.88 0.03 -16.71
C GLN A 41 15.96 -1.09 -17.20
N LYS A 42 16.16 -1.60 -18.43
CA LYS A 42 15.40 -2.74 -18.96
C LYS A 42 15.57 -4.01 -18.13
N ALA A 43 16.77 -4.29 -17.62
CA ALA A 43 17.02 -5.42 -16.74
C ALA A 43 16.30 -5.26 -15.39
N LYS A 44 16.29 -4.04 -14.84
CA LYS A 44 15.53 -3.71 -13.63
C LYS A 44 14.03 -3.86 -13.85
N ASP A 45 13.51 -3.37 -14.98
CA ASP A 45 12.10 -3.48 -15.35
C ASP A 45 11.69 -4.94 -15.58
N ALA A 46 12.55 -5.75 -16.20
CA ALA A 46 12.32 -7.19 -16.40
C ALA A 46 12.31 -7.95 -15.07
N LYS A 47 13.22 -7.60 -14.14
CA LYS A 47 13.23 -8.15 -12.79
C LYS A 47 11.94 -7.81 -12.05
N GLN A 48 11.54 -6.54 -12.06
CA GLN A 48 10.29 -6.08 -11.45
C GLN A 48 9.09 -6.83 -12.02
N LYS A 49 8.96 -6.90 -13.36
CA LYS A 49 7.88 -7.66 -14.02
C LYS A 49 7.85 -9.14 -13.65
N SER A 50 9.00 -9.77 -13.44
CA SER A 50 9.07 -11.17 -13.00
C SER A 50 8.60 -11.33 -11.54
N GLU A 51 9.00 -10.42 -10.65
CA GLU A 51 8.53 -10.40 -9.25
C GLU A 51 7.01 -10.13 -9.20
N ASP A 52 6.52 -9.20 -10.03
CA ASP A 52 5.10 -8.86 -10.15
C ASP A 52 4.29 -10.06 -10.69
N ALA A 53 4.82 -10.81 -11.66
CA ALA A 53 4.17 -12.01 -12.19
C ALA A 53 4.10 -13.16 -11.18
N ALA A 54 5.14 -13.33 -10.36
CA ALA A 54 5.13 -14.30 -9.27
C ALA A 54 4.09 -13.93 -8.19
N LEU A 55 3.96 -12.63 -7.88
CA LEU A 55 2.94 -12.14 -6.97
C LEU A 55 1.52 -12.33 -7.54
N ASP A 56 1.30 -12.09 -8.83
CA ASP A 56 0.01 -12.33 -9.51
C ASP A 56 -0.37 -13.81 -9.50
N GLN A 57 0.60 -14.73 -9.65
CA GLN A 57 0.37 -16.17 -9.51
C GLN A 57 -0.08 -16.55 -8.10
N ASN A 58 0.59 -16.05 -7.06
CA ASN A 58 0.18 -16.31 -5.67
C ASN A 58 -1.21 -15.73 -5.40
N THR A 59 -1.48 -14.51 -5.88
CA THR A 59 -2.80 -13.87 -5.73
C THR A 59 -3.90 -14.71 -6.39
N LYS A 60 -3.66 -15.25 -7.60
CA LYS A 60 -4.61 -16.15 -8.27
C LYS A 60 -4.79 -17.47 -7.54
N LEU A 61 -3.74 -17.98 -6.90
CA LEU A 61 -3.84 -19.19 -6.09
C LEU A 61 -4.72 -18.93 -4.85
N ASP A 62 -4.51 -17.80 -4.17
CA ASP A 62 -5.36 -17.35 -3.06
C ASP A 62 -6.81 -17.15 -3.52
N GLU A 63 -7.04 -16.59 -4.71
CA GLU A 63 -8.37 -16.48 -5.31
C GLU A 63 -9.02 -17.85 -5.55
N TYR A 64 -8.27 -18.83 -6.08
CA TYR A 64 -8.77 -20.20 -6.25
C TYR A 64 -9.05 -20.89 -4.92
N GLU A 65 -8.19 -20.72 -3.91
CA GLU A 65 -8.42 -21.24 -2.56
C GLU A 65 -9.68 -20.64 -1.94
N ASN A 66 -9.85 -19.31 -2.03
CA ASN A 66 -11.06 -18.63 -1.59
C ASN A 66 -12.32 -19.11 -2.33
N GLU A 67 -12.22 -19.36 -3.64
CA GLU A 67 -13.33 -19.86 -4.45
C GLU A 67 -13.68 -21.31 -4.09
N LEU A 68 -12.68 -22.18 -3.92
CA LEU A 68 -12.84 -23.57 -3.46
C LEU A 68 -13.48 -23.62 -2.07
N ASP A 69 -13.05 -22.74 -1.18
CA ASP A 69 -13.61 -22.60 0.15
C ASP A 69 -15.12 -22.43 0.08
N LYS A 70 -15.68 -21.62 -0.84
CA LYS A 70 -17.15 -21.43 -0.98
C LYS A 70 -17.94 -22.74 -1.14
N TYR A 71 -17.32 -23.79 -1.68
CA TYR A 71 -17.98 -25.06 -1.98
C TYR A 71 -17.66 -26.18 -0.97
N LEU A 72 -16.74 -25.95 -0.03
CA LEU A 72 -16.52 -26.87 1.09
C LEU A 72 -17.71 -26.80 2.05
N PRO A 73 -18.17 -27.92 2.63
CA PRO A 73 -19.33 -27.93 3.53
C PRO A 73 -19.06 -27.06 4.77
N LYS A 74 -19.71 -25.90 4.81
CA LYS A 74 -19.37 -24.74 5.63
C LYS A 74 -20.21 -24.53 6.88
N GLN A 75 -20.90 -25.56 7.35
CA GLN A 75 -21.85 -25.40 8.44
C GLN A 75 -21.72 -26.51 9.48
N ASN A 76 -20.54 -26.58 10.09
CA ASN A 76 -20.37 -27.12 11.43
C ASN A 76 -20.98 -26.15 12.45
N GLU A 77 -21.57 -26.66 13.54
CA GLU A 77 -22.18 -25.84 14.61
C GLU A 77 -21.18 -24.82 15.21
N ASN A 78 -19.88 -25.12 15.12
CA ASN A 78 -18.80 -24.32 15.71
C ASN A 78 -18.13 -23.34 14.71
N SER A 79 -18.70 -23.11 13.53
CA SER A 79 -18.16 -22.12 12.58
C SER A 79 -18.10 -20.74 13.22
N LEU A 80 -16.98 -20.02 13.03
CA LEU A 80 -16.82 -18.66 13.56
C LEU A 80 -17.91 -17.71 13.06
N ALA A 81 -18.27 -17.79 11.78
CA ALA A 81 -19.27 -16.92 11.18
C ALA A 81 -20.66 -17.02 11.85
N LYS A 82 -21.00 -18.17 12.44
CA LYS A 82 -22.27 -18.37 13.15
C LYS A 82 -22.23 -17.93 14.62
N ALA A 83 -21.03 -17.83 15.19
CA ALA A 83 -20.85 -17.57 16.62
C ALA A 83 -20.67 -16.09 16.95
N VAL A 84 -20.20 -15.29 15.98
CA VAL A 84 -19.78 -13.91 16.21
C VAL A 84 -20.73 -12.90 15.60
N LYS A 85 -20.72 -11.69 16.15
CA LYS A 85 -21.31 -10.48 15.55
C LYS A 85 -20.27 -9.38 15.40
N VAL A 86 -20.60 -8.37 14.60
CA VAL A 86 -19.77 -7.19 14.40
C VAL A 86 -19.36 -6.58 15.75
N GLY A 87 -18.06 -6.38 15.92
CA GLY A 87 -17.46 -5.80 17.12
C GLY A 87 -17.11 -6.80 18.22
N ASP A 88 -17.44 -8.08 18.12
CA ASP A 88 -16.96 -9.09 19.06
C ASP A 88 -15.44 -9.21 19.00
N TYR A 89 -14.82 -9.54 20.12
CA TYR A 89 -13.38 -9.80 20.18
C TYR A 89 -13.06 -11.25 19.78
N VAL A 90 -11.99 -11.40 19.00
CA VAL A 90 -11.47 -12.70 18.54
C VAL A 90 -10.00 -12.81 18.93
N ALA A 91 -9.59 -13.97 19.47
CA ALA A 91 -8.23 -14.25 19.90
C ALA A 91 -7.33 -14.63 18.71
N TYR A 92 -7.33 -13.79 17.67
CA TYR A 92 -6.44 -13.98 16.53
C TYR A 92 -4.99 -13.65 16.92
N LYS A 93 -4.07 -14.58 16.61
CA LYS A 93 -2.65 -14.43 16.88
C LYS A 93 -1.87 -14.50 15.55
N PRO A 94 -1.27 -13.39 15.10
CA PRO A 94 -0.37 -13.41 13.96
C PRO A 94 0.83 -14.36 14.18
N ASP A 95 1.30 -14.97 13.11
CA ASP A 95 2.56 -15.71 13.10
C ASP A 95 3.74 -14.74 13.29
N GLU A 96 4.87 -15.23 13.83
CA GLU A 96 6.09 -14.41 13.90
C GLU A 96 6.48 -13.92 12.49
N PRO A 97 6.71 -12.61 12.30
CA PRO A 97 7.09 -12.10 10.99
C PRO A 97 8.38 -12.76 10.51
N ASP A 98 8.37 -13.22 9.26
CA ASP A 98 9.61 -13.72 8.64
C ASP A 98 10.65 -12.60 8.57
N ASN A 99 11.88 -12.89 9.00
CA ASN A 99 12.94 -11.89 9.08
C ASN A 99 13.33 -11.32 7.70
N ASN A 100 13.26 -12.15 6.64
CA ASN A 100 13.56 -11.69 5.29
C ASN A 100 12.42 -10.80 4.77
N ALA A 101 11.16 -11.19 4.99
CA ALA A 101 9.99 -10.38 4.66
C ALA A 101 10.02 -9.02 5.39
N LEU A 102 10.34 -8.99 6.69
CA LEU A 102 10.49 -7.75 7.45
C LEU A 102 11.63 -6.86 6.90
N THR A 103 12.75 -7.47 6.51
CA THR A 103 13.87 -6.75 5.89
C THR A 103 13.49 -6.16 4.53
N THR A 104 12.75 -6.92 3.72
CA THR A 104 12.20 -6.47 2.44
C THR A 104 11.21 -5.34 2.64
N LEU A 105 10.29 -5.44 3.60
CA LEU A 105 9.35 -4.36 3.93
C LEU A 105 10.09 -3.06 4.27
N LYS A 106 11.09 -3.12 5.17
CA LYS A 106 11.90 -1.94 5.53
C LYS A 106 12.64 -1.36 4.33
N THR A 107 13.16 -2.22 3.45
CA THR A 107 13.82 -1.81 2.21
C THR A 107 12.84 -1.14 1.25
N ASN A 108 11.64 -1.68 1.09
CA ASN A 108 10.61 -1.13 0.23
C ASN A 108 10.11 0.22 0.76
N LEU A 109 9.87 0.34 2.07
CA LEU A 109 9.53 1.61 2.70
C LEU A 109 10.61 2.66 2.44
N LYS A 110 11.89 2.31 2.60
CA LYS A 110 13.01 3.19 2.28
C LYS A 110 13.00 3.64 0.81
N ASN A 111 12.78 2.71 -0.12
CA ASN A 111 12.93 2.99 -1.53
C ASN A 111 11.71 3.70 -2.15
N TYR A 112 10.51 3.41 -1.67
CA TYR A 112 9.27 3.77 -2.36
C TYR A 112 8.37 4.74 -1.60
N SER A 113 8.60 5.00 -0.30
CA SER A 113 7.71 5.91 0.46
C SER A 113 7.95 7.39 0.15
N GLY A 114 9.02 7.73 -0.57
CA GLY A 114 9.54 9.09 -0.72
C GLY A 114 10.28 9.64 0.49
N ALA A 115 10.44 8.84 1.57
CA ALA A 115 11.11 9.23 2.81
C ALA A 115 12.30 8.30 3.12
N SER A 116 13.30 8.28 2.23
CA SER A 116 14.40 7.31 2.18
C SER A 116 15.30 7.25 3.43
N ASP A 117 15.56 8.39 4.07
CA ASP A 117 16.44 8.47 5.24
C ASP A 117 15.65 8.66 6.55
N ASN A 118 14.38 8.25 6.57
CA ASN A 118 13.52 8.42 7.73
C ASN A 118 13.66 7.27 8.74
N THR A 119 13.90 7.65 10.00
CA THR A 119 14.04 6.71 11.13
C THR A 119 12.74 6.01 11.53
N THR A 120 11.58 6.60 11.23
CA THR A 120 10.29 5.98 11.54
C THR A 120 10.06 4.72 10.71
N ASN A 121 10.30 4.79 9.40
CA ASN A 121 10.11 3.65 8.51
C ASN A 121 11.09 2.50 8.80
N SER A 122 12.34 2.79 9.18
CA SER A 122 13.31 1.75 9.53
C SER A 122 13.02 1.08 10.88
N ALA A 123 12.34 1.78 11.78
CA ALA A 123 11.92 1.30 13.08
C ALA A 123 10.61 0.50 13.07
N ILE A 124 9.97 0.31 11.90
CA ILE A 124 8.71 -0.42 11.80
C ILE A 124 8.83 -1.83 12.40
N ALA A 125 7.86 -2.19 13.23
CA ALA A 125 7.77 -3.46 13.91
C ALA A 125 6.31 -3.81 14.22
N ARG A 126 6.05 -5.09 14.51
CA ARG A 126 4.75 -5.58 14.95
C ARG A 126 4.53 -5.20 16.41
N ASP A 127 3.36 -4.67 16.74
CA ASP A 127 2.91 -4.51 18.12
C ASP A 127 1.87 -5.57 18.50
N THR A 128 1.44 -5.56 19.77
CA THR A 128 0.41 -6.47 20.26
C THR A 128 -0.95 -5.80 20.13
N LEU A 129 -1.82 -6.35 19.29
CA LEU A 129 -3.17 -5.83 19.03
C LEU A 129 -4.22 -6.86 19.43
N SER A 130 -5.35 -6.38 19.96
CA SER A 130 -6.59 -7.14 20.04
C SER A 130 -7.36 -7.02 18.73
N TRP A 131 -8.22 -7.98 18.44
CA TRP A 131 -8.93 -8.07 17.17
C TRP A 131 -10.43 -8.08 17.36
N ARG A 132 -11.13 -7.37 16.49
CA ARG A 132 -12.57 -7.16 16.53
C ARG A 132 -13.17 -7.62 15.22
N VAL A 133 -14.35 -8.23 15.24
CA VAL A 133 -15.08 -8.56 14.01
C VAL A 133 -15.47 -7.27 13.29
N LEU A 134 -15.04 -7.14 12.04
CA LEU A 134 -15.36 -6.03 11.15
C LEU A 134 -16.66 -6.32 10.40
N ASP A 135 -16.74 -7.48 9.75
CA ASP A 135 -17.92 -7.97 9.06
C ASP A 135 -17.92 -9.49 8.98
N VAL A 136 -19.10 -10.04 8.70
CA VAL A 136 -19.34 -11.46 8.49
C VAL A 136 -20.10 -11.59 7.18
N ASP A 137 -19.57 -12.36 6.24
CA ASP A 137 -20.30 -12.79 5.06
C ASP A 137 -20.94 -14.14 5.37
N GLU A 138 -22.23 -14.13 5.68
CA GLU A 138 -22.98 -15.35 5.98
C GLU A 138 -23.09 -16.30 4.79
N THR A 139 -22.95 -15.79 3.56
CA THR A 139 -23.05 -16.59 2.33
C THR A 139 -21.78 -17.41 2.15
N THR A 140 -20.63 -16.79 2.33
CA THR A 140 -19.33 -17.46 2.18
C THR A 140 -18.77 -18.02 3.48
N GLY A 141 -19.33 -17.66 4.64
CA GLY A 141 -18.78 -17.95 5.96
C GLY A 141 -17.48 -17.21 6.26
N ALA A 142 -17.10 -16.22 5.45
CA ALA A 142 -15.89 -15.44 5.67
C ALA A 142 -16.11 -14.44 6.82
N VAL A 143 -15.15 -14.37 7.74
CA VAL A 143 -15.14 -13.40 8.83
C VAL A 143 -13.95 -12.49 8.64
N ARG A 144 -14.22 -11.18 8.60
CA ARG A 144 -13.16 -10.18 8.58
C ARG A 144 -12.96 -9.60 9.97
N LEU A 145 -11.71 -9.43 10.36
CA LEU A 145 -11.30 -8.77 11.59
C LEU A 145 -10.66 -7.42 11.27
N ILE A 146 -10.75 -6.50 12.21
CA ILE A 146 -10.00 -5.24 12.26
C ILE A 146 -9.28 -5.17 13.60
N SER A 147 -8.10 -4.56 13.65
CA SER A 147 -7.45 -4.32 14.94
C SER A 147 -8.36 -3.50 15.87
N ALA A 148 -8.25 -3.65 17.18
CA ALA A 148 -9.07 -2.90 18.14
C ALA A 148 -8.62 -1.43 18.23
N ALA A 149 -7.31 -1.20 18.21
CA ALA A 149 -6.66 0.12 18.14
C ALA A 149 -5.72 0.24 16.93
N PRO A 150 -5.49 1.45 16.38
CA PRO A 150 -4.48 1.65 15.33
C PRO A 150 -3.11 1.20 15.83
N THR A 151 -2.21 0.89 14.92
CA THR A 151 -0.84 0.52 15.29
C THR A 151 -0.11 1.65 16.02
N SER A 152 0.76 1.27 16.95
CA SER A 152 1.76 2.14 17.55
C SER A 152 2.88 2.49 16.56
N SER A 153 3.29 1.50 15.76
CA SER A 153 4.17 1.69 14.61
C SER A 153 3.52 2.62 13.59
N LYS A 154 4.34 3.44 12.92
CA LYS A 154 3.89 4.44 11.96
C LYS A 154 4.61 4.29 10.63
N VAL A 155 3.98 4.79 9.58
CA VAL A 155 4.56 4.88 8.24
C VAL A 155 4.61 6.34 7.81
N THR A 156 5.80 6.79 7.42
CA THR A 156 6.04 8.08 6.79
C THR A 156 5.89 7.96 5.28
N LEU A 157 4.95 8.71 4.71
CA LEU A 157 4.77 8.86 3.27
C LEU A 157 5.07 10.30 2.87
N ARG A 158 5.79 10.48 1.75
CA ARG A 158 6.22 11.80 1.28
C ARG A 158 6.14 11.95 -0.23
N GLY A 159 5.60 13.08 -0.67
CA GLY A 159 5.72 13.52 -2.06
C GLY A 159 5.04 12.60 -3.06
N TYR A 160 5.51 12.70 -4.31
CA TYR A 160 5.00 11.88 -5.42
C TYR A 160 5.19 10.38 -5.17
N ASN A 161 6.35 9.97 -4.65
CA ASN A 161 6.60 8.55 -4.34
C ASN A 161 5.71 8.02 -3.21
N GLY A 162 5.46 8.84 -2.19
CA GLY A 162 4.48 8.53 -1.15
C GLY A 162 3.09 8.31 -1.71
N TYR A 163 2.59 9.19 -2.59
CA TYR A 163 1.30 8.99 -3.26
C TYR A 163 1.32 7.75 -4.16
N ASN A 164 2.34 7.63 -5.01
CA ASN A 164 2.53 6.53 -5.96
C ASN A 164 2.50 5.15 -5.29
N ASN A 165 2.92 5.02 -4.03
CA ASN A 165 3.14 3.72 -3.39
C ASN A 165 2.36 3.50 -2.09
N ALA A 166 1.50 4.45 -1.69
CA ALA A 166 0.80 4.40 -0.41
C ALA A 166 0.06 3.08 -0.18
N VAL A 167 -0.80 2.67 -1.13
CA VAL A 167 -1.63 1.47 -1.02
C VAL A 167 -0.77 0.24 -0.82
N LYS A 168 0.21 0.02 -1.69
CA LYS A 168 1.06 -1.17 -1.62
C LYS A 168 1.91 -1.19 -0.35
N LEU A 169 2.52 -0.07 0.04
CA LEU A 169 3.34 0.00 1.25
C LEU A 169 2.55 -0.29 2.52
N LEU A 170 1.33 0.22 2.62
CA LEU A 170 0.46 0.04 3.78
C LEU A 170 -0.12 -1.39 3.84
N ASP A 171 -0.52 -1.95 2.70
CA ASP A 171 -0.97 -3.34 2.60
C ASP A 171 0.17 -4.32 2.89
N ASP A 172 1.35 -4.11 2.31
CA ASP A 172 2.56 -4.92 2.56
C ASP A 172 3.00 -4.83 4.03
N ALA A 173 2.85 -3.67 4.68
CA ALA A 173 3.12 -3.54 6.11
C ALA A 173 2.17 -4.39 6.95
N CYS A 174 0.87 -4.37 6.62
CA CYS A 174 -0.11 -5.19 7.32
C CYS A 174 0.14 -6.69 7.11
N SER A 175 0.32 -7.12 5.86
CA SER A 175 0.53 -8.53 5.53
C SER A 175 1.84 -9.09 6.07
N THR A 176 2.91 -8.30 6.09
CA THR A 176 4.17 -8.76 6.67
C THR A 176 4.08 -8.90 8.20
N LEU A 177 3.38 -7.99 8.87
CA LEU A 177 3.39 -7.92 10.34
C LEU A 177 2.25 -8.69 11.00
N TYR A 178 1.12 -8.90 10.34
CA TYR A 178 -0.09 -9.44 10.99
C TYR A 178 -0.67 -10.68 10.30
N ASN A 179 0.08 -11.31 9.39
CA ASN A 179 -0.37 -12.54 8.72
C ASN A 179 -0.32 -13.78 9.64
N SER A 180 -1.11 -14.77 9.29
CA SER A 180 -1.17 -16.07 9.93
C SER A 180 -1.67 -17.11 8.94
N LYS A 181 -1.38 -18.39 9.18
CA LYS A 181 -2.03 -19.51 8.48
C LYS A 181 -3.56 -19.51 8.55
N LEU A 182 -4.15 -18.81 9.53
CA LEU A 182 -5.60 -18.67 9.66
C LEU A 182 -6.20 -17.58 8.75
N ALA A 183 -5.38 -16.78 8.07
CA ALA A 183 -5.82 -15.69 7.22
C ALA A 183 -5.64 -16.03 5.73
N THR A 184 -6.65 -15.70 4.91
CA THR A 184 -6.54 -15.72 3.44
C THR A 184 -6.03 -14.40 2.89
N LYS A 185 -6.25 -13.31 3.62
CA LYS A 185 -5.84 -11.97 3.20
C LYS A 185 -5.58 -11.08 4.39
N VAL A 186 -4.47 -10.37 4.35
CA VAL A 186 -4.14 -9.32 5.33
C VAL A 186 -3.78 -8.05 4.59
N GLN A 187 -4.45 -6.96 4.92
CA GLN A 187 -4.29 -5.65 4.27
C GLN A 187 -4.57 -4.53 5.26
N ASN A 188 -4.30 -3.29 4.90
CA ASN A 188 -4.72 -2.14 5.70
C ASN A 188 -6.20 -1.82 5.43
N LEU A 189 -6.84 -1.06 6.34
CA LEU A 189 -8.20 -0.55 6.13
C LEU A 189 -8.28 0.26 4.84
N LYS A 190 -9.35 0.03 4.07
CA LYS A 190 -9.64 0.73 2.82
C LYS A 190 -10.82 1.68 2.98
N ILE A 191 -10.92 2.68 2.09
CA ILE A 191 -12.02 3.64 2.14
C ILE A 191 -13.38 2.97 1.89
N GLU A 192 -13.41 1.91 1.09
CA GLU A 192 -14.59 1.09 0.79
C GLU A 192 -15.15 0.43 2.06
N ASP A 193 -14.28 0.00 2.98
CA ASP A 193 -14.71 -0.59 4.27
C ASP A 193 -15.57 0.35 5.11
N ILE A 194 -15.38 1.67 4.94
CA ILE A 194 -16.18 2.71 5.59
C ILE A 194 -17.38 3.04 4.71
N GLN A 195 -17.17 3.32 3.42
CA GLN A 195 -18.19 3.77 2.48
C GLN A 195 -19.35 2.78 2.36
N ASP A 196 -19.07 1.48 2.36
CA ASP A 196 -20.08 0.42 2.26
C ASP A 196 -20.96 0.32 3.51
N LYS A 197 -20.56 0.94 4.62
CA LYS A 197 -21.32 0.99 5.88
C LYS A 197 -21.99 2.34 6.11
N MET A 198 -21.76 3.32 5.22
CA MET A 198 -22.35 4.64 5.35
C MET A 198 -23.79 4.68 4.87
N LYS A 199 -24.62 5.44 5.58
CA LYS A 199 -26.01 5.73 5.19
C LYS A 199 -26.09 6.72 4.02
N THR A 200 -25.16 7.67 3.98
CA THR A 200 -25.12 8.71 2.94
C THR A 200 -24.24 8.25 1.80
N ASP A 201 -24.73 8.39 0.57
CA ASP A 201 -23.90 8.24 -0.63
C ASP A 201 -22.75 9.25 -0.59
N TYR A 202 -21.52 8.73 -0.44
CA TYR A 202 -20.32 9.55 -0.29
C TYR A 202 -20.10 10.48 -1.49
N LYS A 203 -20.62 10.13 -2.67
CA LYS A 203 -20.52 10.94 -3.88
C LYS A 203 -21.31 12.25 -3.79
N LYS A 204 -22.18 12.38 -2.78
CA LYS A 204 -23.00 13.57 -2.54
C LYS A 204 -22.47 14.44 -1.40
N ILE A 205 -21.38 14.03 -0.73
CA ILE A 205 -20.77 14.80 0.36
C ILE A 205 -20.13 16.07 -0.18
N ASP A 206 -19.47 15.98 -1.33
CA ASP A 206 -18.89 17.12 -2.03
C ASP A 206 -19.55 17.27 -3.40
N SER A 207 -19.99 18.49 -3.73
CA SER A 207 -20.64 18.77 -5.02
C SER A 207 -19.72 18.63 -6.22
N ASN A 208 -18.40 18.62 -6.01
CA ASN A 208 -17.41 18.40 -7.06
C ASN A 208 -17.13 16.92 -7.32
N TYR A 209 -17.61 16.01 -6.47
CA TYR A 209 -17.32 14.59 -6.60
C TYR A 209 -17.71 14.07 -7.98
N GLY A 210 -16.74 13.51 -8.70
CA GLY A 210 -16.91 12.98 -10.05
C GLY A 210 -16.76 14.00 -11.17
N ASN A 211 -16.72 15.31 -10.87
CA ASN A 211 -16.44 16.33 -11.88
C ASN A 211 -15.00 16.25 -12.37
N ARG A 212 -14.77 16.75 -13.60
CA ARG A 212 -13.44 16.78 -14.22
C ARG A 212 -12.87 18.19 -14.21
N PHE A 213 -11.58 18.28 -13.94
CA PHE A 213 -10.86 19.54 -13.88
C PHE A 213 -9.58 19.47 -14.72
N THR A 214 -9.29 20.58 -15.38
CA THR A 214 -8.05 20.78 -16.15
C THR A 214 -7.24 21.91 -15.52
N PRO A 215 -6.44 21.63 -14.46
CA PRO A 215 -5.69 22.66 -13.75
C PRO A 215 -4.61 23.32 -14.61
N SER A 216 -4.30 24.57 -14.28
CA SER A 216 -3.24 25.35 -14.91
C SER A 216 -1.85 24.74 -14.65
N TYR A 217 -1.62 24.25 -13.42
CA TYR A 217 -0.42 23.51 -13.05
C TYR A 217 -0.60 22.02 -13.31
N LYS A 218 0.43 21.36 -13.86
CA LYS A 218 0.29 20.07 -14.56
C LYS A 218 1.33 19.03 -14.17
N GLN A 219 2.03 19.22 -13.06
CA GLN A 219 2.85 18.13 -12.53
C GLN A 219 1.95 17.04 -11.95
N TYR A 220 2.39 15.78 -12.03
CA TYR A 220 1.55 14.65 -11.63
C TYR A 220 2.36 13.45 -11.12
N PRO A 221 1.79 12.66 -10.19
CA PRO A 221 2.36 11.38 -9.77
C PRO A 221 2.26 10.34 -10.88
N SER A 222 3.31 9.56 -11.12
CA SER A 222 3.36 8.57 -12.20
C SER A 222 2.25 7.53 -12.13
N ILE A 223 1.77 7.15 -10.94
CA ILE A 223 0.68 6.18 -10.80
C ILE A 223 -0.63 6.66 -11.44
N LEU A 224 -0.81 7.97 -11.60
CA LEU A 224 -2.03 8.57 -12.14
C LEU A 224 -2.34 8.07 -13.57
N THR A 225 -1.33 7.63 -14.34
CA THR A 225 -1.56 7.03 -15.67
C THR A 225 -2.23 5.66 -15.60
N LYS A 226 -2.30 5.03 -14.43
CA LYS A 226 -2.92 3.72 -14.18
C LYS A 226 -4.26 3.84 -13.46
N GLU A 227 -4.50 4.92 -12.73
CA GLU A 227 -5.73 5.14 -11.97
C GLU A 227 -6.95 5.37 -12.87
N LYS A 228 -8.02 4.61 -12.64
CA LYS A 228 -9.22 4.62 -13.46
C LYS A 228 -9.76 6.04 -13.67
N GLU A 229 -10.07 6.35 -14.93
CA GLU A 229 -10.67 7.61 -15.38
C GLU A 229 -9.77 8.85 -15.25
N GLN A 230 -8.54 8.73 -14.75
CA GLN A 230 -7.58 9.84 -14.75
C GLN A 230 -6.92 9.94 -16.12
N LYS A 231 -6.79 11.17 -16.65
CA LYS A 231 -6.38 11.40 -18.04
C LYS A 231 -5.22 12.37 -18.12
N ILE A 232 -4.17 11.96 -18.84
CA ILE A 232 -2.93 12.71 -18.97
C ILE A 232 -2.56 12.78 -20.45
N THR A 233 -2.25 13.97 -20.96
CA THR A 233 -1.76 14.18 -22.32
C THR A 233 -0.35 14.74 -22.31
N VAL A 234 0.55 14.09 -23.05
CA VAL A 234 1.93 14.53 -23.31
C VAL A 234 2.22 14.38 -24.80
N GLY A 235 2.52 15.50 -25.46
CA GLY A 235 2.59 15.60 -26.91
C GLY A 235 1.26 15.20 -27.55
N GLN A 236 1.34 14.26 -28.50
CA GLN A 236 0.16 13.71 -29.18
C GLN A 236 -0.46 12.52 -28.44
N ASN A 237 0.16 12.06 -27.35
CA ASN A 237 -0.27 10.86 -26.64
C ASN A 237 -1.16 11.23 -25.47
N THR A 238 -2.32 10.60 -25.40
CA THR A 238 -3.24 10.72 -24.27
C THR A 238 -3.44 9.36 -23.62
N THR A 239 -3.11 9.27 -22.33
CA THR A 239 -3.31 8.07 -21.52
C THR A 239 -4.51 8.30 -20.61
N THR A 240 -5.45 7.35 -20.61
CA THR A 240 -6.52 7.27 -19.61
C THR A 240 -6.29 6.01 -18.80
N GLY A 241 -6.14 6.16 -17.47
CA GLY A 241 -5.93 5.01 -16.61
C GLY A 241 -7.17 4.11 -16.57
N THR A 242 -6.92 2.80 -16.50
CA THR A 242 -7.96 1.75 -16.51
C THR A 242 -7.68 0.62 -15.52
N GLU A 243 -6.50 0.61 -14.91
CA GLU A 243 -5.97 -0.55 -14.19
C GLU A 243 -6.34 -0.54 -12.71
N LEU A 244 -6.30 0.62 -12.05
CA LEU A 244 -6.35 0.72 -10.59
C LEU A 244 -7.55 1.55 -10.12
N ASP A 245 -8.36 0.98 -9.23
CA ASP A 245 -9.24 1.76 -8.36
C ASP A 245 -8.47 2.43 -7.20
N PHE A 246 -9.17 3.21 -6.37
CA PHE A 246 -8.60 4.04 -5.32
C PHE A 246 -7.71 3.29 -4.33
N SER A 247 -8.06 2.04 -4.05
CA SER A 247 -7.47 1.19 -3.00
C SER A 247 -6.72 -0.02 -3.57
N GLU A 248 -6.30 0.07 -4.84
CA GLU A 248 -5.62 -1.00 -5.55
C GLU A 248 -4.20 -0.59 -5.94
N GLN A 249 -3.26 -1.51 -5.77
CA GLN A 249 -1.91 -1.38 -6.29
C GLN A 249 -1.17 -2.73 -6.23
N LYS A 250 -0.76 -3.24 -7.39
CA LYS A 250 -0.02 -4.52 -7.47
C LYS A 250 1.50 -4.34 -7.41
N THR A 251 1.99 -3.30 -8.06
CA THR A 251 3.43 -3.08 -8.32
C THR A 251 3.87 -1.74 -7.73
N PHE A 252 5.15 -1.62 -7.38
CA PHE A 252 5.71 -0.33 -6.98
C PHE A 252 5.95 0.56 -8.20
N GLU A 253 5.74 1.86 -8.01
CA GLU A 253 5.96 2.92 -8.98
C GLU A 253 7.13 3.78 -8.50
N ASN A 254 8.27 3.69 -9.18
CA ASN A 254 9.44 4.49 -8.83
C ASN A 254 9.53 5.72 -9.72
N GLN A 255 9.19 6.88 -9.17
CA GLN A 255 9.35 8.15 -9.84
C GLN A 255 10.66 8.82 -9.38
N THR A 256 11.66 8.85 -10.27
CA THR A 256 12.97 9.47 -10.00
C THR A 256 13.06 10.92 -10.47
N GLU A 257 12.18 11.33 -11.38
CA GLU A 257 12.13 12.67 -11.95
C GLU A 257 10.70 13.23 -11.89
N SER A 258 10.60 14.56 -11.82
CA SER A 258 9.31 15.23 -11.89
C SER A 258 8.64 14.98 -13.24
N LYS A 259 7.36 14.61 -13.24
CA LYS A 259 6.56 14.46 -14.46
C LYS A 259 5.65 15.66 -14.64
N GLN A 260 5.53 16.14 -15.87
CA GLN A 260 4.65 17.25 -16.24
C GLN A 260 3.87 16.90 -17.51
N ALA A 261 2.57 17.22 -17.51
CA ALA A 261 1.69 17.01 -18.64
C ALA A 261 1.52 18.29 -19.47
N ASP A 262 1.17 18.16 -20.75
CA ASP A 262 0.68 19.27 -21.56
C ASP A 262 -0.78 19.59 -21.21
N THR A 263 -1.56 18.54 -20.95
CA THR A 263 -2.91 18.62 -20.37
C THR A 263 -3.04 17.57 -19.26
N LEU A 264 -3.42 18.03 -18.08
CA LEU A 264 -3.80 17.18 -16.95
C LEU A 264 -5.32 17.28 -16.82
N ASP A 265 -6.04 16.19 -17.06
CA ASP A 265 -7.50 16.12 -16.97
C ASP A 265 -7.87 15.10 -15.89
N VAL A 266 -8.14 15.61 -14.70
CA VAL A 266 -8.33 14.78 -13.50
C VAL A 266 -9.78 14.74 -13.05
N LYS A 267 -10.21 13.57 -12.62
CA LYS A 267 -11.51 13.36 -11.98
C LYS A 267 -11.36 13.64 -10.48
N TYR A 268 -12.20 14.51 -9.94
CA TYR A 268 -12.28 14.84 -8.52
C TYR A 268 -12.90 13.68 -7.75
N THR A 269 -12.17 13.16 -6.76
CA THR A 269 -12.56 11.97 -5.96
C THR A 269 -12.35 12.16 -4.46
N PHE A 270 -11.98 13.38 -4.04
CA PHE A 270 -11.89 13.75 -2.64
C PHE A 270 -13.29 13.93 -2.02
N TRP A 271 -13.39 13.66 -0.72
CA TRP A 271 -14.50 14.07 0.12
C TRP A 271 -14.02 14.07 1.56
N TYR A 272 -14.60 14.95 2.38
CA TYR A 272 -14.30 15.04 3.80
C TYR A 272 -15.60 15.02 4.58
N LYS A 273 -15.60 14.31 5.71
CA LYS A 273 -16.76 14.30 6.59
C LYS A 273 -16.36 14.06 8.04
N THR A 274 -16.85 14.94 8.91
CA THR A 274 -16.98 14.63 10.34
C THR A 274 -18.07 13.60 10.51
N MET A 275 -17.74 12.51 11.18
CA MET A 275 -18.58 11.34 11.32
C MET A 275 -19.23 11.31 12.70
N SER A 276 -20.41 10.71 12.73
CA SER A 276 -21.15 10.32 13.93
C SER A 276 -21.68 8.91 13.74
N ALA A 277 -22.17 8.28 14.81
CA ALA A 277 -22.82 6.98 14.71
C ALA A 277 -24.03 6.98 13.77
N ASN A 278 -24.71 8.12 13.60
CA ASN A 278 -25.87 8.23 12.71
C ASN A 278 -25.52 8.31 11.23
N ASP A 279 -24.22 8.43 10.89
CA ASP A 279 -23.76 8.41 9.50
C ASP A 279 -23.56 6.98 8.96
N PHE A 280 -23.61 5.97 9.83
CA PHE A 280 -23.59 4.56 9.47
C PHE A 280 -25.00 3.98 9.40
N ASP A 281 -25.20 2.98 8.54
CA ASP A 281 -26.49 2.32 8.35
C ASP A 281 -26.62 1.03 9.18
N GLY A 282 -27.86 0.60 9.38
CA GLY A 282 -28.19 -0.66 10.05
C GLY A 282 -28.02 -0.67 11.57
N GLU A 283 -28.23 -1.84 12.17
CA GLU A 283 -28.20 -2.05 13.62
C GLU A 283 -26.80 -1.89 14.25
N ASN A 284 -25.75 -2.09 13.45
CA ASN A 284 -24.35 -2.02 13.89
C ASN A 284 -23.75 -0.61 13.78
N LYS A 285 -24.55 0.43 13.50
CA LYS A 285 -24.07 1.81 13.26
C LYS A 285 -23.16 2.37 14.37
N GLU A 286 -23.51 2.13 15.63
CA GLU A 286 -22.73 2.55 16.80
C GLU A 286 -21.39 1.81 16.86
N MET A 287 -21.42 0.53 16.48
CA MET A 287 -20.24 -0.31 16.44
C MET A 287 -19.28 0.12 15.33
N TYR A 288 -19.78 0.38 14.11
CA TYR A 288 -18.94 0.88 13.02
C TYR A 288 -18.30 2.22 13.34
N TYR A 289 -19.05 3.14 13.95
CA TYR A 289 -18.48 4.38 14.46
C TYR A 289 -17.35 4.12 15.48
N LYS A 290 -17.52 3.18 16.41
CA LYS A 290 -16.48 2.79 17.36
C LYS A 290 -15.30 2.07 16.72
N LEU A 291 -15.50 1.27 15.68
CA LEU A 291 -14.43 0.51 15.01
C LEU A 291 -13.55 1.42 14.13
N PHE A 292 -14.18 2.35 13.39
CA PHE A 292 -13.47 3.21 12.45
C PHE A 292 -13.08 4.55 13.06
N ILE A 293 -14.03 5.26 13.65
CA ILE A 293 -13.87 6.69 13.91
C ILE A 293 -13.37 6.97 15.32
N ASN A 294 -13.98 6.30 16.32
CA ASN A 294 -13.70 6.40 17.75
C ASN A 294 -13.08 7.74 18.18
N ASN A 295 -13.91 8.71 18.56
CA ASN A 295 -13.46 10.03 18.99
C ASN A 295 -13.00 10.08 20.46
N GLY A 296 -12.49 8.97 21.01
CA GLY A 296 -11.86 8.97 22.32
C GLY A 296 -10.67 9.92 22.38
N SER A 297 -10.33 10.39 23.58
CA SER A 297 -9.18 11.28 23.79
C SER A 297 -7.90 10.64 23.26
N ASN A 298 -7.16 11.37 22.43
CA ASN A 298 -5.89 10.95 21.82
C ASN A 298 -5.98 9.73 20.88
N TYR A 299 -7.12 9.49 20.23
CA TYR A 299 -7.22 8.43 19.22
C TYR A 299 -6.24 8.69 18.05
N PRO A 300 -5.28 7.79 17.77
CA PRO A 300 -4.26 8.04 16.77
C PRO A 300 -4.84 8.19 15.37
N THR A 301 -4.41 9.23 14.65
CA THR A 301 -4.61 9.30 13.21
C THR A 301 -3.93 8.12 12.52
N TYR A 302 -4.63 7.49 11.58
CA TYR A 302 -4.09 6.37 10.82
C TYR A 302 -4.38 6.49 9.33
N TRP A 303 -3.46 5.97 8.53
CA TRP A 303 -3.58 5.87 7.08
C TRP A 303 -4.60 4.80 6.68
N MET A 304 -5.32 5.07 5.59
CA MET A 304 -6.04 4.06 4.83
C MET A 304 -5.26 3.74 3.55
N SER A 305 -5.34 2.49 3.08
CA SER A 305 -4.80 2.08 1.78
C SER A 305 -5.71 2.54 0.65
N SER A 306 -5.86 3.87 0.50
CA SER A 306 -6.70 4.47 -0.52
C SER A 306 -6.19 5.86 -0.92
N ARG A 307 -6.23 6.18 -2.21
CA ARG A 307 -5.86 7.50 -2.76
C ARG A 307 -7.10 8.29 -3.17
N CYS A 308 -6.95 9.60 -3.30
CA CYS A 308 -7.97 10.46 -3.92
C CYS A 308 -7.38 11.78 -4.44
N VAL A 309 -8.14 12.47 -5.27
CA VAL A 309 -7.76 13.71 -5.95
C VAL A 309 -8.75 14.83 -5.62
N ASP A 310 -8.25 15.97 -5.16
CA ASP A 310 -8.97 17.26 -5.15
C ASP A 310 -8.42 18.09 -6.30
N ALA A 311 -9.28 18.79 -7.04
CA ALA A 311 -8.84 19.62 -8.15
C ALA A 311 -9.77 20.80 -8.41
N ASN A 312 -9.18 21.87 -8.92
CA ASN A 312 -9.87 23.04 -9.47
C ASN A 312 -9.17 23.52 -10.75
N SER A 313 -9.51 24.73 -11.24
CA SER A 313 -8.93 25.30 -12.46
C SER A 313 -7.45 25.67 -12.36
N VAL A 314 -6.91 25.76 -11.14
CA VAL A 314 -5.53 26.20 -10.88
C VAL A 314 -4.63 25.02 -10.56
N PHE A 315 -5.02 24.18 -9.60
CA PHE A 315 -4.21 23.07 -9.09
C PHE A 315 -5.01 21.77 -8.92
N ALA A 316 -4.29 20.65 -8.89
CA ALA A 316 -4.77 19.36 -8.46
C ALA A 316 -3.88 18.83 -7.33
N ASP A 317 -4.49 18.42 -6.24
CA ASP A 317 -3.86 17.91 -5.03
C ASP A 317 -4.06 16.38 -4.95
N PHE A 318 -2.99 15.65 -4.64
CA PHE A 318 -2.96 14.18 -4.66
C PHE A 318 -2.83 13.63 -3.25
N PHE A 319 -3.89 12.99 -2.74
CA PHE A 319 -4.02 12.63 -1.34
C PHE A 319 -3.97 11.13 -1.08
N VAL A 320 -3.52 10.79 0.12
CA VAL A 320 -3.76 9.49 0.76
C VAL A 320 -4.79 9.66 1.86
N ARG A 321 -5.78 8.76 1.86
CA ARG A 321 -6.91 8.75 2.79
C ARG A 321 -6.43 8.45 4.21
N ARG A 322 -7.08 9.06 5.19
CA ARG A 322 -6.84 8.81 6.62
C ARG A 322 -8.13 8.92 7.42
N VAL A 323 -8.12 8.34 8.61
CA VAL A 323 -9.08 8.68 9.67
C VAL A 323 -8.35 9.46 10.75
N ASP A 324 -8.92 10.58 11.17
CA ASP A 324 -8.39 11.40 12.26
C ASP A 324 -9.53 11.91 13.16
N SER A 325 -9.38 11.76 14.48
CA SER A 325 -10.19 12.42 15.52
C SER A 325 -11.64 12.78 15.14
N GLY A 326 -12.46 11.80 14.77
CA GLY A 326 -13.86 12.04 14.41
C GLY A 326 -14.15 12.20 12.91
N ASN A 327 -13.14 12.18 12.05
CA ASN A 327 -13.25 12.53 10.62
C ASN A 327 -12.73 11.41 9.73
N VAL A 328 -13.38 11.25 8.58
CA VAL A 328 -12.79 10.59 7.41
C VAL A 328 -12.31 11.68 6.47
N SER A 329 -11.01 11.63 6.17
CA SER A 329 -10.27 12.72 5.53
C SER A 329 -9.15 12.17 4.63
N ALA A 330 -8.30 13.05 4.13
CA ALA A 330 -7.09 12.70 3.40
C ALA A 330 -6.01 13.79 3.58
N ASN A 331 -4.73 13.45 3.44
CA ASN A 331 -3.64 14.43 3.34
C ASN A 331 -2.97 14.38 1.98
N TYR A 332 -2.76 15.54 1.37
CA TYR A 332 -2.08 15.65 0.10
C TYR A 332 -0.58 15.46 0.31
N LEU A 333 0.02 14.55 -0.45
CA LEU A 333 1.46 14.29 -0.38
C LEU A 333 2.21 15.10 -1.43
N CYS A 334 1.56 15.42 -2.54
CA CYS A 334 2.06 16.29 -3.58
C CYS A 334 0.89 16.98 -4.29
N PHE A 335 1.19 18.00 -5.07
CA PHE A 335 0.20 18.66 -5.91
C PHE A 335 0.80 19.22 -7.20
N SER A 336 -0.05 19.57 -8.15
CA SER A 336 0.33 19.77 -9.54
C SER A 336 1.24 20.98 -9.81
N ARG A 337 1.48 21.83 -8.80
CA ARG A 337 2.47 22.92 -8.82
C ARG A 337 3.89 22.45 -8.50
N GLY A 338 4.05 21.25 -7.93
CA GLY A 338 5.35 20.64 -7.67
C GLY A 338 5.88 20.67 -6.25
N TYR A 339 5.04 21.04 -5.28
CA TYR A 339 5.43 20.92 -3.88
C TYR A 339 5.09 19.53 -3.33
N GLU A 340 5.90 19.09 -2.38
CA GLU A 340 5.80 17.80 -1.73
C GLU A 340 5.71 17.98 -0.21
N TYR A 341 4.89 17.15 0.42
CA TYR A 341 4.65 17.14 1.85
C TYR A 341 4.92 15.75 2.40
N SER A 342 5.16 15.70 3.72
CA SER A 342 5.50 14.49 4.44
C SER A 342 4.61 14.38 5.66
N TYR A 343 4.00 13.22 5.85
CA TYR A 343 3.17 12.93 7.01
C TYR A 343 3.47 11.54 7.56
N VAL A 344 3.25 11.37 8.86
CA VAL A 344 3.58 10.15 9.59
C VAL A 344 2.39 9.74 10.47
N TYR A 345 1.78 8.62 10.13
CA TYR A 345 0.59 8.11 10.84
C TYR A 345 0.68 6.63 11.10
N ALA A 346 -0.14 6.17 12.04
CA ALA A 346 -0.38 4.75 12.27
C ALA A 346 -1.07 4.12 11.05
N PHE A 347 -1.32 2.82 11.10
CA PHE A 347 -2.15 2.10 10.14
C PHE A 347 -3.10 1.16 10.88
N ARG A 348 -4.02 0.52 10.15
CA ARG A 348 -5.20 -0.18 10.69
C ARG A 348 -5.36 -1.55 10.03
N PRO A 349 -4.65 -2.59 10.53
CA PRO A 349 -4.69 -3.92 9.94
C PRO A 349 -6.10 -4.50 9.92
N CYS A 350 -6.44 -5.11 8.79
CA CYS A 350 -7.66 -5.88 8.57
C CYS A 350 -7.31 -7.28 8.07
N ILE A 351 -7.92 -8.31 8.67
CA ILE A 351 -7.65 -9.73 8.41
C ILE A 351 -8.90 -10.34 7.80
N THR A 352 -8.79 -11.07 6.70
CA THR A 352 -9.84 -11.97 6.22
C THR A 352 -9.43 -13.38 6.62
N LEU A 353 -10.25 -14.03 7.44
CA LEU A 353 -9.96 -15.36 7.93
C LEU A 353 -10.35 -16.43 6.91
N ASN A 354 -9.67 -17.57 6.95
CA ASN A 354 -10.14 -18.77 6.27
C ASN A 354 -11.54 -19.10 6.75
N SER A 355 -12.35 -19.57 5.84
CA SER A 355 -13.77 -19.80 6.11
C SER A 355 -14.04 -21.07 6.95
N ASN A 356 -13.01 -21.90 7.12
CA ASN A 356 -13.02 -23.11 7.96
C ASN A 356 -12.64 -22.83 9.42
N VAL A 357 -12.34 -21.59 9.80
CA VAL A 357 -11.99 -21.22 11.17
C VAL A 357 -13.15 -21.50 12.13
N GLN A 358 -12.83 -22.15 13.25
CA GLN A 358 -13.82 -22.57 14.25
C GLN A 358 -13.62 -21.88 15.59
N VAL A 359 -14.71 -21.66 16.31
CA VAL A 359 -14.67 -21.28 17.72
C VAL A 359 -14.39 -22.50 18.57
N THR A 360 -13.53 -22.34 19.57
CA THR A 360 -13.20 -23.36 20.56
C THR A 360 -13.70 -23.01 21.96
N SER A 361 -13.74 -21.71 22.30
CA SER A 361 -14.28 -21.19 23.55
C SER A 361 -14.44 -19.66 23.48
N GLY A 362 -14.89 -19.05 24.58
CA GLY A 362 -15.02 -17.60 24.70
C GLY A 362 -16.42 -17.08 24.42
N ASN A 363 -16.63 -15.77 24.63
CA ASN A 363 -17.93 -15.12 24.49
C ASN A 363 -17.88 -13.78 23.75
N GLY A 364 -16.75 -13.46 23.11
CA GLY A 364 -16.59 -12.24 22.31
C GLY A 364 -16.36 -10.96 23.11
N THR A 365 -16.18 -11.03 24.43
CA THR A 365 -15.79 -9.86 25.24
C THR A 365 -14.28 -9.64 25.21
N GLU A 366 -13.81 -8.43 25.55
CA GLU A 366 -12.37 -8.13 25.58
C GLU A 366 -11.59 -9.03 26.54
N SER A 367 -12.19 -9.33 27.70
CA SER A 367 -11.61 -10.21 28.71
C SER A 367 -11.74 -11.70 28.38
N THR A 368 -12.63 -12.04 27.44
CA THR A 368 -12.91 -13.43 27.07
C THR A 368 -13.23 -13.51 25.56
N PRO A 369 -12.23 -13.19 24.71
CA PRO A 369 -12.40 -13.19 23.27
C PRO A 369 -12.77 -14.60 22.77
N PHE A 370 -13.36 -14.69 21.59
CA PHE A 370 -13.56 -15.99 20.95
C PHE A 370 -12.21 -16.61 20.58
N GLU A 371 -11.92 -17.76 21.18
CA GLU A 371 -10.73 -18.55 20.90
C GLU A 371 -10.93 -19.35 19.62
N ILE A 372 -9.97 -19.27 18.69
CA ILE A 372 -10.11 -19.82 17.33
C ILE A 372 -9.02 -20.83 16.98
N LYS A 373 -9.33 -21.74 16.06
CA LYS A 373 -8.39 -22.71 15.49
C LYS A 373 -8.61 -22.95 14.00
#